data_AF-A0A954G851-F1
#
_entry.id   AF-A0A954G851-F1
#
_cell.length_a   1.000
_cell.length_b   1.000
_cell.length_c   1.000
_cell.angle_alpha   90.00
_cell.angle_beta   90.00
_cell.angle_gamma   90.00
#
_symmetry.space_group_name_H-M   'P 1'
#
loop_
_entity.id
_entity.type
_entity.pdbx_description
1 polymer ?
#
loop_
_entity_poly.entity_id
_entity_poly.type
_entity_poly.pdbx_seq_one_letter_code
_entity_poly.pdbx_strand_id
1 'polypeptide(L)'
;MPEKSAAEAMKFESTFNALISSDFIVYKLGGFVNDNHAQLTEVSTNRAVMRLGKAGLLPFWGKTDDRKPVEIEVVFGSSTKKSNGNRRQTSSQVEIATRITPLGWIKQPEVFQQRAGRVFRLLKDYFAAE
;
A
#
# COMPACT_ATOMS: atom_id res chain seq x y z
N MET A 1 -24.45 1.93 -15.12
CA MET A 1 -23.30 1.89 -14.20
C MET A 1 -23.54 0.69 -13.29
N PRO A 2 -22.73 -0.37 -13.33
CA PRO A 2 -22.96 -1.51 -12.45
C PRO A 2 -22.75 -1.06 -11.00
N GLU A 3 -23.70 -1.41 -10.14
CA GLU A 3 -23.66 -1.16 -8.71
C GLU A 3 -22.52 -2.00 -8.13
N LYS A 4 -21.42 -1.34 -7.74
CA LYS A 4 -20.25 -2.01 -7.16
C LYS A 4 -20.70 -2.71 -5.87
N SER A 5 -20.42 -4.00 -5.73
CA SER A 5 -20.91 -4.74 -4.56
C SER A 5 -20.33 -4.15 -3.27
N ALA A 6 -21.06 -4.24 -2.16
CA ALA A 6 -20.61 -3.68 -0.88
C ALA A 6 -19.22 -4.19 -0.43
N ALA A 7 -18.88 -5.43 -0.79
CA ALA A 7 -17.57 -6.02 -0.55
C ALA A 7 -16.46 -5.36 -1.41
N GLU A 8 -16.71 -5.13 -2.69
CA GLU A 8 -15.77 -4.43 -3.58
C GLU A 8 -15.63 -2.94 -3.26
N ALA A 9 -16.65 -2.33 -2.67
CA ALA A 9 -16.61 -0.96 -2.18
C ALA A 9 -15.66 -0.80 -0.97
N MET A 10 -15.45 -1.87 -0.20
CA MET A 10 -14.54 -1.94 0.96
C MET A 10 -13.14 -2.48 0.60
N LYS A 11 -12.76 -2.35 -0.67
CA LYS A 11 -11.44 -2.72 -1.16
C LYS A 11 -10.88 -1.62 -2.05
N PHE A 12 -9.59 -1.34 -1.89
CA PHE A 12 -8.84 -0.47 -2.80
C PHE A 12 -7.68 -1.29 -3.34
N GLU A 13 -7.56 -1.36 -4.66
CA GLU A 13 -6.49 -2.08 -5.35
C GLU A 13 -5.85 -1.18 -6.39
N SER A 14 -4.53 -1.15 -6.43
CA SER A 14 -3.77 -0.39 -7.41
C SER A 14 -2.36 -0.95 -7.57
N THR A 15 -1.76 -0.70 -8.72
CA THR A 15 -0.38 -1.08 -9.04
C THR A 15 0.42 0.16 -9.42
N PHE A 16 1.71 0.15 -9.11
CA PHE A 16 2.65 1.17 -9.58
C PHE A 16 4.04 0.56 -9.80
N ASN A 17 4.87 1.22 -10.59
CA ASN A 17 6.25 0.80 -10.84
C ASN A 17 7.21 1.65 -10.01
N ALA A 18 8.07 1.00 -9.25
CA ALA A 18 9.14 1.67 -8.51
C ALA A 18 10.47 1.53 -9.27
N LEU A 19 11.18 2.65 -9.46
CA LEU A 19 12.51 2.71 -10.07
C LEU A 19 13.61 2.35 -9.05
N ILE A 20 13.50 1.19 -8.43
CA ILE A 20 14.45 0.75 -7.41
C ILE A 20 14.86 -0.71 -7.65
N SER A 21 16.07 -1.06 -7.20
CA SER A 21 16.44 -2.47 -7.10
C SER A 21 15.59 -3.17 -6.04
N SER A 22 15.29 -4.45 -6.28
CA SER A 22 14.50 -5.29 -5.36
C SER A 22 15.08 -5.29 -3.94
N ASP A 23 16.40 -5.21 -3.79
CA ASP A 23 17.06 -5.18 -2.48
C ASP A 23 16.76 -3.91 -1.67
N PHE A 24 16.42 -2.79 -2.35
CA PHE A 24 16.09 -1.53 -1.70
C PHE A 24 14.63 -1.44 -1.23
N ILE A 25 13.76 -2.36 -1.69
CA ILE A 25 12.34 -2.40 -1.31
C ILE A 25 12.19 -2.53 0.20
N VAL A 26 12.94 -3.45 0.80
CA VAL A 26 12.87 -3.73 2.24
C VAL A 26 13.20 -2.49 3.06
N TYR A 27 14.21 -1.71 2.65
CA TYR A 27 14.59 -0.48 3.34
C TYR A 27 13.52 0.61 3.20
N LYS A 28 12.89 0.75 2.03
CA LYS A 28 11.80 1.72 1.82
C LYS A 28 10.57 1.37 2.64
N LEU A 29 10.21 0.09 2.72
CA LEU A 29 9.12 -0.37 3.56
C LEU A 29 9.44 -0.24 5.05
N GLY A 30 10.67 -0.54 5.45
CA GLY A 30 11.12 -0.33 6.82
C GLY A 30 10.99 1.13 7.25
N GLY A 31 11.39 2.06 6.38
CA GLY A 31 11.17 3.49 6.57
C GLY A 31 9.68 3.84 6.67
N PHE A 32 8.85 3.36 5.75
CA PHE A 32 7.41 3.59 5.78
C PHE A 32 6.79 3.12 7.10
N VAL A 33 7.15 1.91 7.56
CA VAL A 33 6.65 1.32 8.79
C VAL A 33 7.05 2.16 9.99
N ASN A 34 8.33 2.54 10.08
CA ASN A 34 8.86 3.32 11.20
C ASN A 34 8.22 4.71 11.29
N ASP A 35 8.24 5.46 10.18
CA ASP A 35 7.84 6.86 10.15
C ASP A 35 6.33 7.06 10.33
N ASN A 36 5.54 6.06 9.92
CA ASN A 36 4.08 6.09 10.02
C ASN A 36 3.55 5.29 11.21
N HIS A 37 4.44 4.77 12.07
CA HIS A 37 4.09 3.90 13.19
C HIS A 37 3.16 2.74 12.77
N ALA A 38 3.39 2.20 11.58
CA ALA A 38 2.65 1.03 11.12
C ALA A 38 3.13 -0.21 11.86
N GLN A 39 2.28 -1.23 11.92
CA GLN A 39 2.62 -2.53 12.47
C GLN A 39 2.76 -3.54 11.33
N LEU A 40 3.96 -4.09 11.13
CA LEU A 40 4.16 -5.20 10.21
C LEU A 40 3.53 -6.46 10.81
N THR A 41 2.60 -7.09 10.11
CA THR A 41 1.89 -8.29 10.58
C THR A 41 2.35 -9.56 9.88
N GLU A 42 2.74 -9.47 8.61
CA GLU A 42 3.27 -10.59 7.84
C GLU A 42 4.36 -10.11 6.88
N VAL A 43 5.39 -10.93 6.69
CA VAL A 43 6.44 -10.66 5.70
C VAL A 43 6.93 -11.96 5.06
N SER A 44 7.11 -11.93 3.75
CA SER A 44 7.76 -12.95 2.94
C SER A 44 8.67 -12.29 1.91
N THR A 45 9.33 -13.10 1.07
CA THR A 45 10.24 -12.61 0.03
C THR A 45 9.58 -11.66 -0.97
N ASN A 46 8.28 -11.84 -1.25
CA ASN A 46 7.57 -11.08 -2.29
C ASN A 46 6.29 -10.39 -1.76
N ARG A 47 6.07 -10.40 -0.44
CA ARG A 47 4.85 -9.87 0.15
C ARG A 47 5.10 -9.29 1.52
N ALA A 48 4.48 -8.15 1.81
CA ALA A 48 4.42 -7.57 3.13
C ALA A 48 2.98 -7.17 3.45
N VAL A 49 2.54 -7.45 4.68
CA VAL A 49 1.26 -6.99 5.21
C VAL A 49 1.51 -6.15 6.43
N MET A 50 0.88 -4.99 6.49
CA MET A 50 1.02 -4.07 7.59
C MET A 50 -0.30 -3.40 7.94
N ARG A 51 -0.42 -2.96 9.18
CA ARG A 51 -1.56 -2.21 9.69
C ARG A 51 -1.15 -0.79 9.96
N LEU A 52 -1.97 0.15 9.49
CA LEU A 52 -1.76 1.58 9.69
C LEU A 52 -2.94 2.18 10.45
N GLY A 53 -2.65 2.86 11.55
CA GLY A 53 -3.63 3.36 12.50
C GLY A 53 -3.94 2.37 13.62
N LYS A 54 -4.78 2.79 14.57
CA LYS A 54 -5.11 2.06 15.79
C LYS A 54 -6.60 1.77 15.86
N ALA A 55 -6.93 0.48 16.00
CA ALA A 55 -8.25 0.09 16.46
C ALA A 55 -8.41 0.54 17.93
N GLY A 56 -9.47 1.31 18.21
CA GLY A 56 -9.85 1.61 19.59
C GLY A 56 -10.58 0.43 20.23
N LEU A 57 -11.06 0.63 21.47
CA LEU A 57 -11.94 -0.34 22.14
C LEU A 57 -13.28 -0.53 21.42
N LEU A 58 -13.67 0.44 20.59
CA LEU A 58 -14.87 0.37 19.77
C LEU A 58 -14.51 -0.05 18.33
N PRO A 59 -15.33 -0.90 17.68
CA PRO A 59 -15.06 -1.39 16.33
C PRO A 59 -15.33 -0.35 15.24
N PHE A 60 -15.79 0.86 15.59
CA PHE A 60 -16.15 1.91 14.64
C PHE A 60 -14.98 2.83 14.31
N TRP A 61 -14.95 3.27 13.05
CA TRP A 61 -14.02 4.30 12.60
C TRP A 61 -14.29 5.65 13.28
N GLY A 62 -13.24 6.24 13.83
CA GLY A 62 -13.28 7.59 14.40
C GLY A 62 -13.11 8.68 13.34
N LYS A 63 -12.98 9.92 13.80
CA LYS A 63 -12.85 11.09 12.90
C LYS A 63 -11.44 11.28 12.35
N THR A 64 -10.42 10.91 13.12
CA THR A 64 -8.99 11.07 12.74
C THR A 64 -8.47 9.88 11.95
N ASP A 65 -7.41 10.08 11.19
CA ASP A 65 -6.79 9.03 10.36
C ASP A 65 -6.25 7.86 11.19
N ASP A 66 -5.67 8.14 12.37
CA ASP A 66 -5.23 7.09 13.31
C ASP A 66 -6.41 6.23 13.81
N ARG A 67 -7.63 6.77 13.85
CA ARG A 67 -8.84 6.04 14.24
C ARG A 67 -9.58 5.42 13.06
N LYS A 68 -8.97 5.39 11.87
CA LYS A 68 -9.48 4.76 10.65
C LYS A 68 -8.47 3.70 10.19
N PRO A 69 -8.31 2.61 10.97
CA PRO A 69 -7.26 1.65 10.74
C PRO A 69 -7.50 0.90 9.44
N VAL A 70 -6.41 0.67 8.70
CA VAL A 70 -6.41 -0.10 7.45
C VAL A 70 -5.33 -1.15 7.49
N GLU A 71 -5.57 -2.24 6.77
CA GLU A 71 -4.57 -3.22 6.42
C GLU A 71 -4.08 -2.95 5.00
N ILE A 72 -2.77 -3.00 4.83
CA ILE A 72 -2.07 -2.73 3.58
C ILE A 72 -1.31 -3.99 3.24
N GLU A 73 -1.70 -4.64 2.16
CA GLU A 73 -0.97 -5.74 1.54
C GLU A 73 -0.21 -5.19 0.34
N VAL A 74 1.10 -5.44 0.32
CA VAL A 74 2.00 -5.07 -0.76
C VAL A 74 2.62 -6.34 -1.32
N VAL A 75 2.52 -6.54 -2.64
CA VAL A 75 3.11 -7.66 -3.35
C VAL A 75 4.11 -7.13 -4.37
N PHE A 76 5.33 -7.67 -4.34
CA PHE A 76 6.43 -7.29 -5.22
C PHE A 76 6.49 -8.25 -6.40
N GLY A 77 6.35 -7.68 -7.60
CA GLY A 77 6.59 -8.39 -8.85
C GLY A 77 8.07 -8.72 -9.07
N SER A 78 8.35 -9.45 -10.15
CA SER A 78 9.72 -9.69 -10.57
C SER A 78 10.35 -8.42 -11.15
N SER A 79 11.63 -8.18 -10.86
CA SER A 79 12.36 -7.05 -11.44
C SER A 79 12.44 -7.20 -12.95
N THR A 80 11.83 -6.29 -13.70
CA THR A 80 11.99 -6.22 -15.14
C THR A 80 13.20 -5.34 -15.47
N LYS A 81 14.20 -5.90 -16.16
CA LYS A 81 15.29 -5.10 -16.73
C LYS A 81 14.76 -4.45 -18.01
N LYS A 82 14.45 -3.16 -17.98
CA LYS A 82 14.25 -2.40 -19.23
C LYS A 82 15.60 -2.24 -19.92
N SER A 83 15.88 -3.13 -20.87
CA SER A 83 17.04 -3.00 -21.76
C SER A 83 16.69 -1.98 -22.85
N ASN A 84 16.97 -0.71 -22.60
CA ASN A 84 17.04 0.26 -23.69
C ASN A 84 18.33 -0.04 -24.46
N GLY A 85 18.18 -0.56 -25.68
CA GLY A 85 19.29 -0.73 -26.60
C GLY A 85 20.11 0.57 -26.66
N ASN A 86 21.42 0.46 -26.47
CA ASN A 86 22.43 1.51 -26.61
C ASN A 86 22.86 2.40 -25.42
N ARG A 87 22.47 2.18 -24.15
CA ARG A 87 23.15 2.90 -23.03
C ARG A 87 23.28 2.11 -21.73
N ARG A 88 24.46 2.26 -21.12
CA ARG A 88 25.03 1.49 -20.01
C ARG A 88 24.42 1.77 -18.62
N GLN A 89 23.09 1.91 -18.53
CA GLN A 89 22.38 2.04 -17.25
C GLN A 89 21.04 1.31 -17.29
N THR A 90 21.01 0.12 -16.69
CA THR A 90 19.78 -0.62 -16.43
C THR A 90 19.20 -0.16 -15.09
N SER A 91 18.22 0.74 -15.08
CA SER A 91 17.40 0.93 -13.89
C SER A 91 16.48 -0.28 -13.75
N SER A 92 16.66 -1.08 -12.70
CA SER A 92 15.68 -2.12 -12.36
C SER A 92 14.34 -1.44 -12.03
N GLN A 93 13.27 -1.98 -12.59
CA GLN A 93 11.90 -1.60 -12.26
C GLN A 93 11.22 -2.77 -11.59
N VAL A 94 10.56 -2.50 -10.46
CA VAL A 94 9.74 -3.49 -9.76
C VAL A 94 8.30 -3.01 -9.78
N GLU A 95 7.41 -3.86 -10.28
CA GLU A 95 5.98 -3.65 -10.15
C GLU A 95 5.55 -3.94 -8.72
N ILE A 96 4.78 -3.03 -8.13
CA ILE A 96 4.27 -3.13 -6.77
C ILE A 96 2.75 -3.12 -6.84
N ALA A 97 2.13 -4.25 -6.50
CA ALA A 97 0.70 -4.36 -6.33
C ALA A 97 0.33 -4.06 -4.88
N THR A 98 -0.64 -3.16 -4.69
CA THR A 98 -1.12 -2.73 -3.38
C THR A 98 -2.60 -3.05 -3.25
N ARG A 99 -2.96 -3.69 -2.15
CA ARG A 99 -4.34 -3.86 -1.71
C ARG A 99 -4.50 -3.24 -0.34
N ILE A 100 -5.51 -2.38 -0.19
CA ILE A 100 -5.85 -1.75 1.08
C ILE A 100 -7.27 -2.19 1.42
N THR A 101 -7.44 -2.68 2.64
CA THR A 101 -8.73 -3.06 3.21
C THR A 101 -8.92 -2.36 4.56
N PRO A 102 -10.16 -2.07 4.94
CA PRO A 102 -10.40 -1.46 6.22
C PRO A 102 -10.39 -2.48 7.36
N LEU A 103 -9.98 -2.02 8.53
CA LEU A 103 -10.13 -2.77 9.78
C LEU A 103 -11.27 -2.17 10.61
N GLY A 104 -12.23 -3.00 11.01
CA GLY A 104 -13.42 -2.57 11.74
C GLY A 104 -14.61 -2.22 10.85
N TRP A 105 -15.64 -1.61 11.44
CA TRP A 105 -16.89 -1.30 10.77
C TRP A 105 -16.90 0.11 10.16
N ILE A 106 -17.21 0.16 8.86
CA ILE A 106 -17.39 1.38 8.10
C ILE A 106 -18.82 1.47 7.60
N LYS A 107 -19.44 2.62 7.86
CA LYS A 107 -20.79 2.93 7.37
C LYS A 107 -20.81 3.57 5.98
N GLN A 108 -19.69 4.16 5.55
CA GLN A 108 -19.58 4.96 4.33
C GLN A 108 -18.34 4.53 3.53
N PRO A 109 -18.50 3.76 2.43
CA PRO A 109 -17.39 3.31 1.60
C PRO A 109 -16.49 4.44 1.08
N GLU A 110 -17.05 5.63 0.84
CA GLU A 110 -16.33 6.79 0.32
C GLU A 110 -15.26 7.28 1.29
N VAL A 111 -15.54 7.23 2.60
CA VAL A 111 -14.58 7.57 3.65
C VAL A 111 -13.39 6.61 3.63
N PHE A 112 -13.67 5.32 3.39
CA PHE A 112 -12.62 4.32 3.20
C PHE A 112 -11.82 4.58 1.93
N GLN A 113 -12.46 4.80 0.79
CA GLN A 113 -11.77 5.05 -0.48
C GLN A 113 -10.86 6.28 -0.41
N GLN A 114 -11.31 7.36 0.23
CA GLN A 114 -10.49 8.55 0.48
C GLN A 114 -9.29 8.28 1.40
N ARG A 115 -9.48 7.47 2.44
CA ARG A 115 -8.38 7.05 3.34
C ARG A 115 -7.38 6.18 2.59
N ALA A 116 -7.85 5.14 1.89
CA ALA A 116 -7.02 4.24 1.11
C ALA A 116 -6.22 4.98 0.04
N GLY A 117 -6.84 5.91 -0.69
CA GLY A 117 -6.16 6.73 -1.68
C GLY A 117 -5.06 7.62 -1.10
N ARG A 118 -5.22 8.14 0.12
CA ARG A 118 -4.16 8.90 0.81
C ARG A 118 -3.01 7.99 1.24
N VAL A 119 -3.32 6.81 1.78
CA VAL A 119 -2.33 5.80 2.16
C VAL A 119 -1.54 5.30 0.94
N PHE A 120 -2.21 5.10 -0.18
CA PHE A 120 -1.58 4.70 -1.43
C PHE A 120 -0.59 5.75 -1.96
N ARG A 121 -0.98 7.04 -1.95
CA ARG A 121 -0.07 8.14 -2.33
C ARG A 121 1.16 8.18 -1.43
N LEU A 122 0.95 8.10 -0.12
CA LEU A 122 2.04 8.04 0.85
C LEU A 122 2.98 6.86 0.56
N LEU A 123 2.44 5.67 0.25
CA LEU A 123 3.25 4.51 -0.13
C LEU A 123 4.07 4.81 -1.39
N LYS A 124 3.47 5.38 -2.44
CA LYS A 124 4.19 5.78 -3.66
C LYS A 124 5.33 6.76 -3.40
N ASP A 125 5.14 7.73 -2.50
CA ASP A 125 6.16 8.72 -2.15
C ASP A 125 7.42 8.05 -1.58
N TYR A 126 7.26 7.02 -0.74
CA TYR A 126 8.41 6.25 -0.20
C TYR A 126 9.21 5.54 -1.30
N PHE A 127 8.53 5.11 -2.36
CA PHE A 127 9.13 4.46 -3.51
C PHE A 127 9.58 5.43 -4.60
N ALA A 128 9.42 6.74 -4.41
CA ALA A 128 9.65 7.78 -5.42
C ALA A 128 8.99 7.44 -6.77
N ALA A 129 7.76 6.91 -6.71
CA ALA A 129 7.01 6.48 -7.87
C ALA A 129 6.01 7.57 -8.33
N GLU A 130 5.97 7.84 -9.63
CA GLU A 130 5.02 8.76 -10.29
C GLU A 130 3.59 8.21 -10.35
#